data_AF-A0A920PJH0-F1
#
_entry.id   AF-A0A920PJH0-F1
#
_cell.length_a   1.000
_cell.length_b   1.000
_cell.length_c   1.000
_cell.angle_alpha   90.00
_cell.angle_beta   90.00
_cell.angle_gamma   90.00
#
_symmetry.space_group_name_H-M   'P 1'
#
loop_
_entity.id
_entity.type
_entity.pdbx_description
1 polymer ?
#
loop_
_entity_poly.entity_id
_entity_poly.type
_entity_poly.pdbx_seq_one_letter_code
_entity_poly.pdbx_strand_id
1 'polypeptide(L)'
;MGYISTLKTHDERERAGPKDGAVASCTVSVDALGSVSVIGDSTPQGQGHQTALAQIVADELGIKMDDIAVNLETDTQKDNWSIAAGNYSCRFAPASASAAKEAAVKVRQKMSRIASSQMNVPAADLEFKDGWIQSQSNPDNRLEFRRIGGLTHWSPGSLPDDMEPPYAGNRPLEWT
;
A
#
# COMPACT_ATOMS: atom_id res chain seq x y z
N MET A 1 9.28 -0.21 -24.61
CA MET A 1 8.35 0.92 -24.72
C MET A 1 9.09 2.24 -24.46
N GLY A 2 10.06 2.51 -25.31
CA GLY A 2 11.19 3.42 -25.09
C GLY A 2 11.92 3.53 -26.42
N TYR A 3 13.26 3.61 -26.44
CA TYR A 3 14.11 3.86 -27.62
C TYR A 3 13.80 3.08 -28.92
N ILE A 4 13.06 1.98 -28.89
CA ILE A 4 12.57 1.29 -30.11
C ILE A 4 11.49 2.09 -30.85
N SER A 5 10.72 2.95 -30.17
CA SER A 5 9.71 3.80 -30.83
C SER A 5 10.33 4.91 -31.67
N THR A 6 11.58 5.28 -31.41
CA THR A 6 12.30 6.28 -32.23
C THR A 6 12.70 5.72 -33.60
N LEU A 7 12.78 4.39 -33.74
CA LEU A 7 13.03 3.70 -35.01
C LEU A 7 11.79 3.65 -35.93
N LYS A 8 10.59 3.92 -35.40
CA LYS A 8 9.35 3.93 -36.17
C LYS A 8 9.11 5.27 -36.84
N THR A 9 8.42 5.27 -37.98
CA THR A 9 7.88 6.50 -38.58
C THR A 9 6.79 7.12 -37.71
N HIS A 10 6.44 8.38 -37.98
CA HIS A 10 5.36 9.08 -37.28
C HIS A 10 4.03 8.32 -37.40
N ASP A 11 3.63 7.96 -38.62
CA ASP A 11 2.33 7.31 -38.89
C ASP A 11 2.23 5.92 -38.25
N GLU A 12 3.35 5.20 -38.15
CA GLU A 12 3.41 3.92 -37.44
C GLU A 12 3.28 4.08 -35.92
N ARG A 13 3.78 5.18 -35.35
CA ARG A 13 3.60 5.49 -33.93
C ARG A 13 2.15 5.89 -33.63
N GLU A 14 1.54 6.74 -34.44
CA GLU A 14 0.14 7.12 -34.27
C GLU A 14 -0.78 5.91 -34.33
N ARG A 15 -0.58 5.03 -35.31
CA ARG A 15 -1.38 3.80 -35.45
C ARG A 15 -1.22 2.84 -34.27
N ALA A 16 -0.04 2.75 -33.69
CA ALA A 16 0.24 1.86 -32.56
C ALA A 16 -0.30 2.41 -31.22
N GLY A 17 -0.66 3.68 -31.18
CA GLY A 17 -1.14 4.36 -29.98
C GLY A 17 -0.06 4.64 -28.94
N PRO A 18 -0.41 5.45 -27.92
CA PRO A 18 0.47 5.67 -26.78
C PRO A 18 0.60 4.36 -26.02
N LYS A 19 1.72 4.21 -25.36
CA LYS A 19 1.98 3.10 -24.46
C LYS A 19 2.69 3.71 -23.25
N ASP A 20 2.54 3.10 -22.10
CA ASP A 20 3.10 3.62 -20.86
C ASP A 20 3.70 2.49 -20.03
N GLY A 21 4.89 2.73 -19.48
CA GLY A 21 5.58 1.83 -18.55
C GLY A 21 5.44 2.26 -17.09
N ALA A 22 4.75 3.37 -16.81
CA ALA A 22 4.60 3.94 -15.48
C ALA A 22 3.56 3.22 -14.62
N VAL A 23 2.70 2.38 -15.21
CA VAL A 23 1.68 1.63 -14.47
C VAL A 23 2.33 0.61 -13.54
N ALA A 24 2.15 0.78 -12.23
CA ALA A 24 2.59 -0.16 -11.22
C ALA A 24 1.44 -0.54 -10.28
N SER A 25 1.58 -1.69 -9.64
CA SER A 25 0.68 -2.17 -8.61
C SER A 25 1.45 -2.49 -7.34
N CYS A 26 0.84 -2.16 -6.20
CA CYS A 26 1.29 -2.59 -4.90
C CYS A 26 0.06 -2.77 -4.01
N THR A 27 0.07 -3.84 -3.21
CA THR A 27 -0.98 -4.14 -2.24
C THR A 27 -0.36 -4.07 -0.86
N VAL A 28 -0.95 -3.28 0.04
CA VAL A 28 -0.56 -3.19 1.45
C VAL A 28 -1.74 -3.66 2.29
N SER A 29 -1.54 -4.69 3.09
CA SER A 29 -2.61 -5.32 3.88
C SER A 29 -2.24 -5.37 5.35
N VAL A 30 -3.25 -5.27 6.22
CA VAL A 30 -3.12 -5.43 7.67
C VAL A 30 -3.94 -6.63 8.09
N ASP A 31 -3.31 -7.61 8.73
CA ASP A 31 -3.97 -8.85 9.17
C ASP A 31 -4.75 -8.68 10.50
N ALA A 32 -5.38 -9.77 10.95
CA ALA A 32 -6.16 -9.80 12.19
C ALA A 32 -5.33 -9.67 13.48
N LEU A 33 -4.00 -9.81 13.38
CA LEU A 33 -3.04 -9.58 14.46
C LEU A 33 -2.37 -8.20 14.36
N GLY A 34 -2.68 -7.43 13.32
CA GLY A 34 -2.08 -6.14 13.06
C GLY A 34 -0.71 -6.19 12.36
N SER A 35 -0.30 -7.35 11.86
CA SER A 35 0.91 -7.48 11.03
C SER A 35 0.64 -6.86 9.65
N VAL A 36 1.68 -6.26 9.07
CA VAL A 36 1.58 -5.62 7.76
C VAL A 36 2.28 -6.46 6.71
N SER A 37 1.62 -6.69 5.58
CA SER A 37 2.22 -7.34 4.42
C SER A 37 2.15 -6.44 3.19
N VAL A 38 3.20 -6.48 2.38
CA VAL A 38 3.33 -5.73 1.13
C VAL A 38 3.55 -6.72 0.00
N ILE A 39 2.73 -6.66 -1.04
CA ILE A 39 2.91 -7.40 -2.29
C ILE A 39 3.12 -6.38 -3.40
N GLY A 40 4.31 -6.37 -4.00
CA GLY A 40 4.69 -5.42 -5.05
C GLY A 40 4.86 -6.07 -6.41
N ASP A 41 4.74 -5.28 -7.48
CA ASP A 41 4.93 -5.70 -8.87
C ASP A 41 6.40 -5.73 -9.34
N SER A 42 7.34 -5.63 -8.40
CA SER A 42 8.78 -5.58 -8.67
C SER A 42 9.39 -6.98 -8.58
N THR A 43 10.30 -7.31 -9.51
CA THR A 43 11.07 -8.56 -9.55
C THR A 43 12.58 -8.25 -9.36
N PRO A 44 13.02 -7.96 -8.13
CA PRO A 44 14.40 -7.56 -7.85
C PRO A 44 15.41 -8.69 -8.08
N GLN A 45 16.64 -8.29 -8.35
CA GLN A 45 17.82 -9.12 -8.62
C GLN A 45 19.01 -8.69 -7.74
N GLY A 46 18.73 -8.15 -6.54
CA GLY A 46 19.74 -7.70 -5.57
C GLY A 46 19.77 -6.19 -5.28
N GLN A 47 18.86 -5.39 -5.84
CA GLN A 47 18.84 -3.93 -5.66
C GLN A 47 18.32 -3.47 -4.28
N GLY A 48 17.85 -4.38 -3.43
CA GLY A 48 17.29 -4.04 -2.11
C GLY A 48 15.86 -3.50 -2.13
N HIS A 49 15.06 -3.82 -3.16
CA HIS A 49 13.69 -3.30 -3.28
C HIS A 49 12.78 -3.72 -2.12
N GLN A 50 12.93 -4.94 -1.58
CA GLN A 50 12.15 -5.38 -0.41
C GLN A 50 12.37 -4.45 0.79
N THR A 51 13.62 -4.12 1.08
CA THR A 51 14.01 -3.17 2.13
C THR A 51 13.43 -1.78 1.88
N ALA A 52 13.57 -1.26 0.65
CA ALA A 52 13.06 0.06 0.31
C ALA A 52 11.53 0.17 0.45
N LEU A 53 10.78 -0.85 -0.02
CA LEU A 53 9.33 -0.89 0.14
C LEU A 53 8.93 -0.98 1.62
N ALA A 54 9.62 -1.82 2.40
CA ALA A 54 9.36 -1.93 3.83
C ALA A 54 9.57 -0.59 4.55
N GLN A 55 10.65 0.15 4.23
CA GLN A 55 10.91 1.48 4.81
C GLN A 55 9.80 2.49 4.46
N ILE A 56 9.42 2.56 3.18
CA ILE A 56 8.37 3.47 2.72
C ILE A 56 7.05 3.21 3.44
N VAL A 57 6.65 1.94 3.54
CA VAL A 57 5.39 1.57 4.21
C VAL A 57 5.49 1.78 5.73
N ALA A 58 6.65 1.51 6.33
CA ALA A 58 6.91 1.77 7.75
C ALA A 58 6.78 3.25 8.09
N ASP A 59 7.37 4.13 7.30
CA ASP A 59 7.31 5.59 7.50
C ASP A 59 5.86 6.10 7.39
N GLU A 60 5.10 5.61 6.42
CA GLU A 60 3.70 6.02 6.24
C GLU A 60 2.80 5.52 7.38
N LEU A 61 3.03 4.31 7.88
CA LEU A 61 2.22 3.68 8.94
C LEU A 61 2.78 3.91 10.35
N GLY A 62 3.93 4.56 10.50
CA GLY A 62 4.55 4.85 11.80
C GLY A 62 4.88 3.59 12.62
N ILE A 63 5.22 2.48 11.96
CA ILE A 63 5.60 1.20 12.60
C ILE A 63 7.05 0.85 12.30
N LYS A 64 7.60 -0.20 12.93
CA LYS A 64 8.95 -0.65 12.61
C LYS A 64 8.96 -1.41 11.29
N MET A 65 10.04 -1.24 10.52
CA MET A 65 10.24 -1.98 9.28
C MET A 65 10.20 -3.51 9.49
N ASP A 66 10.70 -3.98 10.64
CA ASP A 66 10.70 -5.41 11.00
C ASP A 66 9.30 -6.00 11.20
N ASP A 67 8.28 -5.16 11.37
CA ASP A 67 6.87 -5.56 11.47
C ASP A 67 6.21 -5.72 10.09
N ILE A 68 6.96 -5.52 9.00
CA ILE A 68 6.45 -5.53 7.62
C ILE A 68 7.06 -6.69 6.83
N ALA A 69 6.20 -7.58 6.35
CA ALA A 69 6.57 -8.66 5.45
C ALA A 69 6.41 -8.21 3.98
N VAL A 70 7.50 -8.12 3.24
CA VAL A 70 7.46 -7.73 1.81
C VAL A 70 7.68 -8.94 0.91
N ASN A 71 6.66 -9.28 0.11
CA ASN A 71 6.71 -10.31 -0.91
C ASN A 71 6.85 -9.70 -2.31
N LEU A 72 7.95 -10.04 -2.98
CA LEU A 72 8.25 -9.69 -4.37
C LEU A 72 8.47 -10.93 -5.26
N GLU A 73 8.12 -12.12 -4.75
CA GLU A 73 8.01 -13.33 -5.56
C GLU A 73 6.70 -13.27 -6.33
N THR A 74 6.76 -12.71 -7.55
CA THR A 74 5.58 -12.51 -8.39
C THR A 74 5.06 -13.83 -8.97
N ASP A 75 3.78 -14.11 -8.71
CA ASP A 75 2.98 -15.12 -9.39
C ASP A 75 1.82 -14.45 -10.14
N THR A 76 1.91 -14.49 -11.47
CA THR A 76 0.95 -13.86 -12.37
C THR A 76 -0.48 -14.42 -12.31
N GLN A 77 -0.70 -15.58 -11.66
CA GLN A 77 -2.03 -16.15 -11.51
C GLN A 77 -2.83 -15.55 -10.34
N LYS A 78 -2.14 -14.99 -9.33
CA LYS A 78 -2.77 -14.51 -8.10
C LYS A 78 -2.41 -13.08 -7.73
N ASP A 79 -1.23 -12.60 -8.11
CA ASP A 79 -0.77 -11.29 -7.71
C ASP A 79 -1.21 -10.24 -8.73
N ASN A 80 -1.40 -9.01 -8.28
CA ASN A 80 -1.75 -7.91 -9.16
C ASN A 80 -0.55 -7.48 -9.99
N TRP A 81 -0.68 -7.54 -11.32
CA TRP A 81 0.37 -7.09 -12.24
C TRP A 81 -0.22 -6.41 -13.47
N SER A 82 0.60 -5.57 -14.10
CA SER A 82 0.32 -4.99 -15.42
C SER A 82 1.39 -5.43 -16.42
N ILE A 83 1.17 -5.22 -17.72
CA ILE A 83 2.20 -5.49 -18.74
C ILE A 83 3.51 -4.72 -18.52
N ALA A 84 3.50 -3.68 -17.67
CA ALA A 84 4.66 -2.91 -17.29
C ALA A 84 5.35 -3.38 -15.99
N ALA A 85 4.81 -4.40 -15.32
CA ALA A 85 5.38 -4.96 -14.09
C ALA A 85 6.80 -5.51 -14.31
N GLY A 86 7.54 -5.61 -13.21
CA GLY A 86 8.92 -6.09 -13.16
C GLY A 86 9.98 -4.98 -13.18
N ASN A 87 11.24 -5.42 -13.28
CA ASN A 87 12.41 -4.57 -13.10
C ASN A 87 13.13 -4.26 -14.41
N TYR A 88 12.94 -3.05 -14.91
CA TYR A 88 13.67 -2.51 -16.06
C TYR A 88 13.63 -0.98 -16.04
N SER A 89 14.52 -0.34 -16.80
CA SER A 89 14.55 1.12 -16.99
C SER A 89 14.51 1.96 -15.70
N CYS A 90 15.06 1.43 -14.60
CA CYS A 90 15.04 2.08 -13.27
C CYS A 90 13.63 2.50 -12.80
N ARG A 91 12.57 1.81 -13.25
CA ARG A 91 11.18 2.20 -12.98
C ARG A 91 10.71 2.03 -11.54
N PHE A 92 11.44 1.28 -10.73
CA PHE A 92 11.04 0.93 -9.36
C PHE A 92 10.72 2.16 -8.52
N ALA A 93 11.63 3.12 -8.44
CA ALA A 93 11.45 4.31 -7.61
C ALA A 93 10.26 5.18 -8.07
N PRO A 94 10.14 5.58 -9.36
CA PRO A 94 9.03 6.43 -9.78
C PRO A 94 7.67 5.71 -9.84
N ALA A 95 7.64 4.39 -10.06
CA ALA A 95 6.39 3.64 -10.25
C ALA A 95 6.05 2.76 -9.04
N SER A 96 6.76 1.64 -8.84
CA SER A 96 6.43 0.65 -7.80
C SER A 96 6.51 1.20 -6.38
N ALA A 97 7.53 2.00 -6.06
CA ALA A 97 7.68 2.62 -4.74
C ALA A 97 6.61 3.69 -4.48
N SER A 98 6.25 4.47 -5.52
CA SER A 98 5.11 5.39 -5.45
C SER A 98 3.80 4.66 -5.18
N ALA A 99 3.54 3.55 -5.90
CA ALA A 99 2.36 2.72 -5.68
C ALA A 99 2.30 2.16 -4.24
N ALA A 100 3.44 1.76 -3.67
CA ALA A 100 3.51 1.30 -2.29
C ALA A 100 3.18 2.41 -1.28
N LYS A 101 3.70 3.62 -1.49
CA LYS A 101 3.36 4.80 -0.68
C LYS A 101 1.88 5.13 -0.77
N GLU A 102 1.31 5.13 -1.98
CA GLU A 102 -0.12 5.39 -2.18
C GLU A 102 -1.00 4.35 -1.48
N ALA A 103 -0.67 3.06 -1.61
CA ALA A 103 -1.37 1.99 -0.91
C ALA A 103 -1.27 2.13 0.62
N ALA A 104 -0.08 2.47 1.14
CA ALA A 104 0.12 2.72 2.58
C ALA A 104 -0.67 3.94 3.07
N VAL A 105 -0.75 5.02 2.29
CA VAL A 105 -1.57 6.20 2.59
C VAL A 105 -3.05 5.82 2.66
N LYS A 106 -3.55 4.98 1.75
CA LYS A 106 -4.93 4.50 1.79
C LYS A 106 -5.21 3.67 3.05
N VAL A 107 -4.29 2.80 3.45
CA VAL A 107 -4.37 2.04 4.71
C VAL A 107 -4.39 3.00 5.90
N ARG A 108 -3.46 3.96 5.96
CA ARG A 108 -3.38 4.99 7.01
C ARG A 108 -4.70 5.74 7.13
N GLN A 109 -5.26 6.22 6.01
CA GLN A 109 -6.54 6.94 6.00
C GLN A 109 -7.68 6.10 6.58
N LYS A 110 -7.80 4.83 6.18
CA LYS A 110 -8.81 3.92 6.75
C LYS A 110 -8.61 3.74 8.26
N MET A 111 -7.38 3.46 8.69
CA MET A 111 -7.04 3.29 10.10
C MET A 111 -7.27 4.56 10.92
N SER A 112 -6.96 5.75 10.38
CA SER A 112 -7.24 7.03 11.03
C SER A 112 -8.74 7.21 11.28
N ARG A 113 -9.60 6.82 10.33
CA ARG A 113 -11.05 6.93 10.49
C ARG A 113 -11.59 6.00 11.57
N ILE A 114 -11.05 4.78 11.66
CA ILE A 114 -11.40 3.81 12.70
C ILE A 114 -10.91 4.29 14.07
N ALA A 115 -9.65 4.73 14.17
CA ALA A 115 -9.11 5.26 15.41
C ALA A 115 -9.83 6.54 15.86
N SER A 116 -10.25 7.38 14.90
CA SER A 116 -11.00 8.61 15.14
C SER A 116 -12.32 8.34 15.89
N SER A 117 -13.09 7.32 15.46
CA SER A 117 -14.34 6.96 16.15
C SER A 117 -14.08 6.38 17.54
N GLN A 118 -13.00 5.60 17.72
CA GLN A 118 -12.65 4.97 19.00
C GLN A 118 -12.11 5.97 20.03
N MET A 119 -11.37 6.98 19.58
CA MET A 119 -10.70 7.97 20.45
C MET A 119 -11.52 9.26 20.60
N ASN A 120 -12.58 9.43 19.80
CA ASN A 120 -13.35 10.66 19.67
C ASN A 120 -12.46 11.87 19.34
N VAL A 121 -11.51 11.67 18.42
CA VAL A 121 -10.54 12.69 17.94
C VAL A 121 -10.69 12.81 16.42
N PRO A 122 -10.67 14.01 15.83
CA PRO A 122 -10.72 14.15 14.36
C PRO A 122 -9.60 13.37 13.68
N ALA A 123 -9.92 12.65 12.59
CA ALA A 123 -8.92 11.84 11.86
C ALA A 123 -7.71 12.65 11.36
N ALA A 124 -7.89 13.95 11.11
CA ALA A 124 -6.82 14.88 10.71
C ALA A 124 -5.85 15.23 11.85
N ASP A 125 -6.30 15.10 13.11
CA ASP A 125 -5.49 15.36 14.32
C ASP A 125 -4.79 14.09 14.82
N LEU A 126 -4.89 12.97 14.09
CA LEU A 126 -4.20 11.73 14.43
C LEU A 126 -2.84 11.66 13.74
N GLU A 127 -1.83 11.26 14.49
CA GLU A 127 -0.50 10.92 13.99
C GLU A 127 -0.17 9.46 14.25
N PHE A 128 0.63 8.87 13.35
CA PHE A 128 1.11 7.49 13.44
C PHE A 128 2.58 7.54 13.77
N LYS A 129 2.97 6.99 14.92
CA LYS A 129 4.34 7.09 15.43
C LYS A 129 4.67 5.97 16.40
N ASP A 130 5.84 5.36 16.23
CA ASP A 130 6.40 4.34 17.14
C ASP A 130 5.44 3.18 17.46
N GLY A 131 4.58 2.77 16.50
CA GLY A 131 3.58 1.72 16.68
C GLY A 131 2.24 2.20 17.24
N TRP A 132 2.06 3.50 17.45
CA TRP A 132 0.88 4.11 18.03
C TRP A 132 0.14 5.01 17.04
N ILE A 133 -1.18 5.04 17.17
CA ILE A 133 -2.05 6.05 16.58
C ILE A 133 -2.47 6.96 17.73
N GLN A 134 -2.02 8.21 17.71
CA GLN A 134 -2.18 9.13 18.84
C GLN A 134 -2.69 10.49 18.40
N SER A 135 -3.34 11.21 19.31
CA SER A 135 -3.74 12.59 19.06
C SER A 135 -2.53 13.53 19.11
N GLN A 136 -2.40 14.40 18.11
CA GLN A 136 -1.34 15.42 18.07
C GLN A 136 -1.43 16.41 19.24
N SER A 137 -2.63 16.69 19.75
CA SER A 137 -2.85 17.63 20.86
C SER A 137 -2.75 16.97 22.24
N ASN A 138 -2.97 15.67 22.33
CA ASN A 138 -2.85 14.89 23.56
C ASN A 138 -2.30 13.49 23.28
N PRO A 139 -0.96 13.31 23.29
CA PRO A 139 -0.32 12.01 23.03
C PRO A 139 -0.69 10.89 24.02
N ASP A 140 -1.22 11.21 25.20
CA ASP A 140 -1.70 10.19 26.15
C ASP A 140 -2.99 9.52 25.65
N ASN A 141 -3.79 10.21 24.81
CA ASN A 141 -4.88 9.58 24.08
C ASN A 141 -4.31 8.89 22.83
N ARG A 142 -4.08 7.59 22.95
CA ARG A 142 -3.48 6.77 21.90
C ARG A 142 -4.00 5.34 21.90
N LEU A 143 -3.99 4.73 20.72
CA LEU A 143 -4.29 3.32 20.51
C LEU A 143 -3.13 2.65 19.77
N GLU A 144 -2.85 1.40 20.12
CA GLU A 144 -1.83 0.62 19.43
C GLU A 144 -2.28 0.33 17.99
N PHE A 145 -1.36 0.51 17.02
CA PHE A 145 -1.63 0.24 15.61
C PHE A 145 -2.20 -1.17 15.40
N ARG A 146 -1.58 -2.17 16.04
CA ARG A 146 -1.98 -3.57 15.91
C ARG A 146 -3.39 -3.83 16.42
N ARG A 147 -3.78 -3.15 17.51
CA ARG A 147 -5.13 -3.24 18.07
C ARG A 147 -6.18 -2.72 17.08
N ILE A 148 -5.92 -1.59 16.43
CA ILE A 148 -6.83 -1.04 15.41
C ILE A 148 -6.92 -1.97 14.21
N GLY A 149 -5.77 -2.48 13.73
CA GLY A 149 -5.72 -3.45 12.64
C GLY A 149 -6.61 -4.66 12.93
N GLY A 150 -6.37 -5.33 14.06
CA GLY A 150 -7.14 -6.51 14.47
C GLY A 150 -8.62 -6.23 14.74
N LEU A 151 -8.96 -5.06 15.30
CA LEU A 151 -10.36 -4.68 15.58
C LEU A 151 -11.24 -4.77 14.32
N THR A 152 -10.70 -4.37 13.16
CA THR A 152 -11.45 -4.42 11.89
C THR A 152 -11.87 -5.83 11.48
N HIS A 153 -11.11 -6.83 11.90
CA HIS A 153 -11.34 -8.24 11.58
C HIS A 153 -12.25 -8.91 12.62
N TRP A 154 -12.03 -8.61 13.91
CA TRP A 154 -12.74 -9.26 15.02
C TRP A 154 -14.10 -8.64 15.35
N SER A 155 -14.25 -7.33 15.13
CA SER A 155 -15.45 -6.58 15.49
C SER A 155 -15.90 -5.67 14.34
N PRO A 156 -16.38 -6.21 13.20
CA PRO A 156 -16.87 -5.41 12.08
C PRO A 156 -17.91 -4.34 12.47
N GLY A 157 -18.76 -4.62 13.46
CA GLY A 157 -19.76 -3.66 13.95
C GLY A 157 -19.19 -2.46 14.74
N SER A 158 -17.87 -2.41 14.97
CA SER A 158 -17.19 -1.27 15.58
C SER A 158 -16.58 -0.30 14.55
N LEU A 159 -16.71 -0.63 13.26
CA LEU A 159 -16.33 0.24 12.16
C LEU A 159 -17.35 1.38 12.01
N PRO A 160 -16.94 2.54 11.47
CA PRO A 160 -17.88 3.57 11.05
C PRO A 160 -18.92 3.02 10.06
N ASP A 161 -20.17 3.49 10.15
CA ASP A 161 -21.31 2.97 9.37
C ASP A 161 -21.10 3.01 7.85
N ASP A 162 -20.28 3.93 7.35
CA ASP A 162 -19.97 4.11 5.94
C ASP A 162 -18.72 3.34 5.49
N MET A 163 -18.14 2.50 6.36
CA MET A 163 -16.95 1.70 6.07
C MET A 163 -17.31 0.22 5.93
N GLU A 164 -17.02 -0.35 4.77
CA GLU A 164 -17.14 -1.80 4.57
C GLU A 164 -16.08 -2.55 5.38
N PRO A 165 -16.44 -3.65 6.07
CA PRO A 165 -15.47 -4.47 6.78
C PRO A 165 -14.58 -5.24 5.79
N PRO A 166 -13.40 -5.70 6.22
CA PRO A 166 -12.40 -6.34 5.35
C PRO A 166 -12.91 -7.57 4.58
N TYR A 167 -13.97 -8.23 5.06
CA TYR A 167 -14.53 -9.47 4.50
C TYR A 167 -15.95 -9.36 3.93
N ALA A 168 -16.55 -8.16 3.86
CA ALA A 168 -17.87 -8.00 3.24
C ALA A 168 -17.75 -7.97 1.71
N GLY A 169 -17.52 -9.12 1.10
CA GLY A 169 -17.57 -9.25 -0.34
C GLY A 169 -16.99 -10.57 -0.82
N ASN A 170 -17.70 -11.24 -1.73
CA ASN A 170 -17.26 -12.47 -2.41
C ASN A 170 -16.15 -12.20 -3.46
N ARG A 171 -15.21 -11.31 -3.13
CA ARG A 171 -14.04 -10.95 -3.91
C ARG A 171 -12.83 -11.07 -2.98
N PRO A 172 -11.74 -11.74 -3.36
CA PRO A 172 -10.47 -11.56 -2.66
C PRO A 172 -10.11 -10.06 -2.81
N LEU A 173 -10.34 -9.26 -1.76
CA LEU A 173 -10.29 -7.81 -1.87
C LEU A 173 -8.84 -7.33 -1.86
N GLU A 174 -8.45 -6.82 -3.03
CA GLU A 174 -7.28 -6.00 -3.27
C GLU A 174 -7.32 -4.76 -2.36
N TRP A 175 -6.28 -4.57 -1.58
CA TRP A 175 -5.98 -3.28 -0.95
C TRP A 175 -5.27 -2.41 -1.99
N THR A 176 -5.99 -1.96 -3.02
CA THR A 176 -5.43 -1.10 -4.08
C THR A 176 -5.39 0.36 -3.66
#